data_AF-A0A9E5TGG0-F1
#
_entry.id   AF-A0A9E5TGG0-F1
#
_cell.length_a   1.000
_cell.length_b   1.000
_cell.length_c   1.000
_cell.angle_alpha   90.00
_cell.angle_beta   90.00
_cell.angle_gamma   90.00
#
_symmetry.space_group_name_H-M   'P 1'
#
loop_
_entity.id
_entity.type
_entity.pdbx_description
1 polymer ?
#
loop_
_entity_poly.entity_id
_entity_poly.type
_entity_poly.pdbx_seq_one_letter_code
_entity_poly.pdbx_strand_id
1 'polypeptide(L)' 'MGKFWRKPLDSDKLEIPHGELHIIKERCKGCAFCVEYCPRDVLELSS' A
#
# COMPACT_ATOMS: atom_id res chain seq x y z
N MET A 1 -15.66 -3.69 -5.88
CA MET A 1 -15.69 -3.72 -7.37
C MET A 1 -14.34 -4.21 -7.87
N GLY A 2 -14.12 -5.52 -7.95
CA GLY A 2 -12.81 -6.12 -8.28
C GLY A 2 -12.58 -6.16 -9.79
N LYS A 3 -11.54 -5.47 -10.26
CA LYS A 3 -11.23 -5.32 -11.70
C LYS A 3 -10.45 -6.49 -12.28
N PHE A 4 -10.90 -7.73 -12.18
CA PHE A 4 -10.34 -8.81 -13.02
C PHE A 4 -11.46 -9.81 -13.36
N TRP A 5 -11.94 -9.77 -14.61
CA TRP A 5 -12.98 -10.67 -15.11
C TRP A 5 -12.50 -12.14 -15.23
N ARG A 6 -11.18 -12.40 -15.12
CA ARG A 6 -10.59 -13.75 -15.23
C ARG A 6 -9.41 -13.90 -14.26
N LYS A 7 -9.28 -15.09 -13.67
CA LYS A 7 -8.09 -15.53 -12.92
C LYS A 7 -6.99 -15.92 -13.95
N PRO A 8 -5.76 -15.38 -13.87
CA PRO A 8 -4.65 -15.81 -14.72
C PRO A 8 -4.36 -17.32 -14.61
N LEU A 9 -3.97 -17.96 -15.72
CA LEU A 9 -3.72 -19.42 -15.80
C LEU A 9 -2.61 -19.90 -14.87
N ASP A 10 -1.68 -19.02 -14.52
CA ASP A 10 -0.48 -19.24 -13.72
C ASP A 10 -0.55 -18.59 -12.33
N SER A 11 -1.74 -18.15 -11.93
CA SER A 11 -1.96 -17.47 -10.63
C SER A 11 -1.55 -18.31 -9.41
N ASP A 12 -1.50 -19.63 -9.52
CA ASP A 12 -1.02 -20.51 -8.44
C ASP A 12 0.52 -20.56 -8.36
N LYS A 13 1.23 -19.95 -9.33
CA LYS A 13 2.70 -19.85 -9.41
C LYS A 13 3.22 -18.44 -9.14
N LEU A 14 2.33 -17.46 -8.95
CA LEU A 14 2.70 -16.07 -8.73
C LEU A 14 2.84 -15.81 -7.22
N GLU A 15 4.05 -15.51 -6.78
CA GLU A 15 4.27 -14.98 -5.44
C GLU A 15 3.94 -13.48 -5.43
N ILE A 16 3.05 -13.06 -4.53
CA ILE A 16 2.68 -11.64 -4.40
C ILE A 16 3.87 -10.90 -3.77
N PRO A 17 4.46 -9.91 -4.44
CA PRO A 17 5.55 -9.15 -3.84
C PRO A 17 5.02 -8.34 -2.66
N HIS A 18 5.69 -8.48 -1.52
CA HIS A 18 5.47 -7.62 -0.36
C HIS A 18 6.52 -6.51 -0.37
N GLY A 19 6.06 -5.27 -0.51
CA GLY A 19 6.92 -4.10 -0.39
C GLY A 19 7.08 -3.69 1.07
N GLU A 20 8.27 -3.17 1.41
CA GLU A 20 8.55 -2.54 2.70
C GLU A 20 8.35 -1.02 2.60
N LEU A 21 7.75 -0.43 3.63
CA LEU A 21 7.46 1.00 3.69
C LEU A 21 8.29 1.65 4.80
N HIS A 22 9.07 2.67 4.45
CA HIS A 22 9.85 3.45 5.39
C HIS A 22 9.42 4.91 5.38
N ILE A 23 9.13 5.46 6.56
CA ILE A 23 8.89 6.90 6.75
C ILE A 23 10.16 7.51 7.34
N ILE A 24 10.85 8.33 6.54
CA ILE A 24 11.99 9.12 7.02
C ILE A 24 11.41 10.34 7.76
N LYS A 25 11.30 10.24 9.09
CA LYS A 25 10.64 11.25 9.94
C LYS A 25 11.21 12.66 9.73
N GLU A 26 12.52 12.78 9.55
CA GLU A 26 13.20 14.06 9.30
C GLU A 26 12.78 14.76 8.00
N ARG A 27 12.18 14.04 7.05
CA ARG A 27 11.66 14.58 5.79
C ARG A 27 10.13 14.71 5.77
N CYS A 28 9.45 14.26 6.82
CA CYS A 28 8.00 14.31 6.90
C CYS A 28 7.54 15.76 7.09
N LYS A 29 6.59 16.19 6.27
CA LYS A 29 6.01 17.55 6.34
C LYS A 29 4.73 17.63 7.16
N GLY A 30 4.20 16.50 7.65
CA GLY A 30 2.91 16.45 8.33
C GLY A 30 1.70 16.74 7.44
N CYS A 31 1.79 16.52 6.13
CA CYS A 31 0.72 16.86 5.17
C CYS A 31 -0.42 15.83 5.06
N ALA A 32 -0.39 14.75 5.83
CA ALA A 32 -1.40 13.67 5.87
C ALA A 32 -1.64 12.86 4.57
N PHE A 33 -1.09 13.22 3.41
CA PHE A 33 -1.34 12.51 2.15
C PHE A 33 -1.03 11.02 2.19
N CYS A 34 0.00 10.60 2.92
CA CYS A 34 0.31 9.18 3.06
C CYS A 34 -0.79 8.40 3.80
N VAL A 35 -1.49 9.04 4.74
CA VAL A 35 -2.62 8.46 5.48
C VAL A 35 -3.85 8.41 4.58
N GLU A 36 -4.28 9.57 4.05
CA GLU A 36 -5.49 9.72 3.23
C GLU A 36 -5.53 8.81 2.00
N TYR A 37 -4.38 8.61 1.36
CA TYR A 37 -4.29 7.85 0.11
C TYR A 37 -3.72 6.44 0.32
N CYS A 38 -3.60 5.95 1.56
CA CYS A 38 -3.17 4.58 1.79
C CYS A 38 -4.30 3.61 1.38
N PRO A 39 -4.12 2.79 0.33
CA PRO A 39 -5.18 1.89 -0.14
C PRO A 39 -5.48 0.75 0.85
N ARG A 40 -4.59 0.53 1.81
CA ARG A 40 -4.72 -0.49 2.86
C ARG A 40 -5.10 0.10 4.21
N ASP A 41 -5.16 1.42 4.33
CA ASP A 41 -5.53 2.13 5.56
C ASP A 41 -4.70 1.68 6.79
N VAL A 42 -3.37 1.64 6.63
CA VAL A 42 -2.43 1.13 7.65
C VAL A 42 -1.55 2.21 8.28
N LEU A 43 -1.84 3.49 8.06
CA LEU A 43 -1.04 4.61 8.52
C LEU A 43 -1.87 5.57 9.35
N GLU A 44 -1.24 6.24 10.32
CA GLU A 44 -1.83 7.31 11.11
C GLU A 44 -0.86 8.48 11.26
N LEU A 45 -1.37 9.66 11.61
CA LEU A 45 -0.52 10.78 12.00
C LEU A 45 0.07 10.51 13.39
N SER A 46 1.35 10.86 13.55
CA SER A 46 1.97 10.88 14.88
C SER A 46 1.29 11.95 15.73
N SER A 47 0.97 11.59 16.98
CA SER A 47 0.68 12.57 18.04
C SER A 47 1.95 13.32 18.46
#